data_AF-W1Y0D5-F1
#
_entry.id   AF-W1Y0D5-F1
#
_cell.length_a   1.000
_cell.length_b   1.000
_cell.length_c   1.000
_cell.angle_alpha   90.00
_cell.angle_beta   90.00
_cell.angle_gamma   90.00
#
_symmetry.space_group_name_H-M   'P 1'
#
loop_
_entity.id
_entity.type
_entity.pdbx_description
1 polymer ?
#
loop_
_entity_poly.entity_id
_entity_poly.type
_entity_poly.pdbx_seq_one_letter_code
_entity_poly.pdbx_strand_id
1 'polypeptide(L)' 'NLALFEKMRTGGFEEGKACLRAKIDMASPFIVMRDPVLYRIKFAEHHQTGNKWCIYPMYDFTHCISDALEGITHSLCTHE' A
#
# COMPACT_ATOMS: atom_id res chain seq x y z
N ASN A 1 -15.26 0.28 -5.74
CA ASN A 1 -13.83 0.17 -5.36
C ASN A 1 -12.92 -0.14 -6.53
N LEU A 2 -13.10 -1.24 -7.27
CA LEU A 2 -12.23 -1.58 -8.42
C LEU A 2 -12.08 -0.45 -9.45
N ALA A 3 -13.19 0.14 -9.91
CA ALA A 3 -13.15 1.25 -10.86
C ALA A 3 -12.43 2.51 -10.32
N LEU A 4 -12.57 2.79 -9.03
CA LEU A 4 -11.86 3.91 -8.40
C LEU A 4 -10.38 3.64 -8.27
N PHE A 5 -10.00 2.41 -7.93
CA PHE A 5 -8.60 1.99 -7.85
C PHE A 5 -7.92 2.02 -9.22
N GLU A 6 -8.61 1.58 -10.27
CA GLU A 6 -8.11 1.72 -11.64
C GLU A 6 -7.92 3.19 -12.01
N LYS A 7 -8.88 4.05 -11.66
CA LYS A 7 -8.74 5.50 -11.85
C LYS A 7 -7.57 6.10 -11.08
N MET A 8 -7.25 5.58 -9.88
CA MET A 8 -6.03 5.97 -9.16
C MET A 8 -4.78 5.55 -9.95
N ARG A 9 -4.74 4.30 -10.44
CA ARG A 9 -3.62 3.75 -11.23
C ARG A 9 -3.37 4.52 -12.53
N THR A 10 -4.42 5.06 -13.16
CA THR A 10 -4.31 5.88 -14.38
C THR A 10 -4.04 7.36 -14.10
N GLY A 11 -3.81 7.77 -12.85
CA GLY A 11 -3.52 9.17 -12.48
C GLY A 11 -4.74 10.09 -12.50
N GLY A 12 -5.96 9.56 -12.40
CA GLY A 12 -7.20 10.35 -12.40
C GLY A 12 -7.50 11.11 -11.10
N PHE A 13 -6.56 11.13 -10.16
CA PHE A 13 -6.65 11.80 -8.85
C PHE A 13 -5.29 12.44 -8.51
N GLU A 14 -5.32 13.59 -7.83
CA GLU A 14 -4.10 14.23 -7.32
C GLU A 14 -3.54 13.48 -6.09
N GLU A 15 -2.29 13.77 -5.74
CA GLU A 15 -1.64 13.21 -4.55
C GLU A 15 -2.47 13.49 -3.28
N GLY A 16 -2.61 12.47 -2.42
CA GLY A 16 -3.34 12.59 -1.16
C GLY A 16 -4.87 12.67 -1.28
N LYS A 17 -5.45 12.79 -2.48
CA LYS A 17 -6.91 12.87 -2.66
C LYS A 17 -7.62 11.52 -2.49
N ALA A 18 -6.92 10.42 -2.75
CA ALA A 18 -7.46 9.07 -2.58
C ALA A 18 -6.38 8.11 -2.08
N CYS A 19 -6.81 7.10 -1.33
CA CYS A 19 -5.98 5.99 -0.89
C CYS A 19 -6.81 4.70 -0.88
N LEU A 20 -6.14 3.56 -1.07
CA LEU A 20 -6.76 2.26 -0.83
C LEU A 20 -6.49 1.87 0.61
N ARG A 21 -7.53 1.44 1.33
CA ARG A 21 -7.43 0.95 2.73
C ARG A 21 -7.91 -0.48 2.81
N ALA A 22 -7.33 -1.26 3.72
CA ALA A 22 -7.91 -2.53 4.11
C ALA A 22 -9.23 -2.28 4.84
N LYS A 23 -10.15 -3.24 4.76
CA LYS A 23 -11.39 -3.23 5.54
C LYS A 23 -11.25 -4.27 6.64
N ILE A 24 -11.01 -3.82 7.86
CA ILE A 24 -10.72 -4.66 9.02
C ILE A 24 -11.68 -4.26 10.16
N ASP A 25 -11.25 -3.41 11.09
CA ASP A 25 -12.06 -2.97 12.22
C ASP A 25 -11.59 -1.61 12.75
N MET A 26 -12.39 -0.57 12.50
CA MET A 26 -12.14 0.78 13.00
C MET A 26 -12.26 0.92 14.52
N ALA A 27 -12.95 0.00 15.21
CA ALA A 27 -13.09 0.00 16.67
C ALA A 27 -11.97 -0.76 17.39
N SER A 28 -11.04 -1.36 16.64
CA SER A 28 -9.99 -2.18 17.22
C SER A 28 -9.17 -1.41 18.28
N PRO A 29 -8.83 -2.04 19.43
CA PRO A 29 -7.90 -1.46 20.38
C PRO A 29 -6.48 -1.30 19.79
N PHE A 30 -6.15 -2.06 18.75
CA PHE A 30 -4.90 -1.96 18.01
C PHE A 30 -5.03 -0.97 16.85
N ILE A 31 -4.30 0.14 16.91
CA ILE A 31 -4.40 1.22 15.91
C ILE A 31 -4.06 0.74 14.49
N VAL A 32 -3.12 -0.19 14.35
CA VAL A 32 -2.70 -0.78 13.06
C VAL A 32 -3.81 -1.57 12.38
N MET A 33 -4.80 -2.05 13.15
CA MET A 33 -5.96 -2.79 12.62
C MET A 33 -7.11 -1.87 12.19
N ARG A 34 -7.01 -0.55 12.40
CA ARG A 34 -8.05 0.42 12.04
C ARG A 34 -7.98 0.81 10.57
N ASP A 35 -8.39 -0.12 9.71
CA ASP A 35 -8.40 0.03 8.25
C ASP A 35 -7.09 0.64 7.72
N PRO A 36 -5.94 -0.04 7.85
CA PRO A 36 -4.64 0.48 7.44
C PRO A 36 -4.61 0.82 5.95
N VAL A 37 -3.81 1.82 5.59
CA VAL A 37 -3.64 2.26 4.20
C VAL A 37 -2.74 1.28 3.46
N LEU A 38 -3.20 0.78 2.31
CA LEU A 38 -2.47 -0.17 1.47
C LEU A 38 -1.75 0.51 0.30
N TYR A 39 -2.40 1.47 -0.37
CA TYR A 39 -1.82 2.23 -1.49
C TYR A 39 -2.09 3.72 -1.36
N ARG A 40 -1.11 4.53 -1.79
CA ARG A 40 -1.21 5.98 -1.92
C ARG A 40 -0.84 6.42 -3.34
N ILE A 41 -1.41 7.55 -3.76
CA ILE A 41 -1.04 8.20 -5.02
C ILE A 41 0.20 9.07 -4.77
N LYS A 42 1.21 8.90 -5.63
CA LYS A 42 2.42 9.73 -5.68
C LYS A 42 2.92 9.78 -7.12
N PHE A 43 3.08 10.98 -7.67
CA PHE A 43 3.64 11.23 -9.00
C PHE A 43 5.13 11.48 -8.87
N ALA A 44 5.88 10.41 -8.60
CA ALA A 44 7.33 10.43 -8.55
C ALA A 44 7.90 9.33 -9.45
N GLU A 45 9.03 9.63 -10.09
CA GLU A 45 9.76 8.65 -10.88
C GLU A 45 10.40 7.61 -9.94
N HIS A 46 10.20 6.34 -10.25
CA HIS A 46 10.81 5.24 -9.50
C HIS A 46 12.07 4.75 -10.21
N HIS A 47 13.15 4.54 -9.47
CA HIS A 47 14.46 4.21 -10.04
C HIS A 47 14.48 2.92 -10.88
N GLN A 48 13.65 1.91 -10.58
CA GLN A 48 13.58 0.66 -11.37
C GLN A 48 12.49 0.67 -12.44
N THR A 49 11.38 1.38 -12.20
CA THR A 49 10.16 1.27 -13.02
C THR A 49 9.81 2.58 -13.74
N GLY A 50 10.65 3.60 -13.62
CA GLY A 50 10.45 4.93 -14.17
C GLY A 50 9.09 5.52 -13.77
N ASN A 51 8.43 6.12 -14.74
CA ASN A 51 7.11 6.76 -14.61
C ASN A 51 5.93 5.82 -14.86
N LYS A 52 6.14 4.49 -14.81
CA LYS A 52 5.08 3.49 -15.10
C LYS A 52 3.96 3.50 -14.06
N TRP A 53 4.25 3.89 -12.82
CA TRP A 53 3.32 3.83 -11.70
C TRP A 53 3.17 5.21 -11.04
N CYS A 54 1.92 5.55 -10.71
CA CYS A 54 1.59 6.73 -9.90
C CYS A 54 0.88 6.35 -8.58
N ILE A 55 0.74 5.05 -8.31
CA ILE A 55 0.28 4.51 -7.03
C ILE A 55 1.35 3.61 -6.47
N TYR A 56 1.66 3.79 -5.19
CA TYR A 56 2.71 3.03 -4.51
C TYR A 56 2.14 2.37 -3.25
N PRO A 57 2.50 1.11 -3.01
CA PRO A 57 2.05 0.39 -1.82
C PRO A 57 2.77 0.88 -0.57
N MET A 58 2.13 0.72 0.59
CA MET A 58 2.71 0.99 1.90
C MET A 58 3.51 -0.21 2.40
N TYR A 59 4.46 0.03 3.31
CA TYR A 59 5.29 -1.01 3.93
C TYR A 59 4.49 -2.18 4.49
N ASP A 60 3.43 -1.90 5.27
CA ASP A 60 2.57 -2.91 5.89
C ASP A 60 1.91 -3.85 4.86
N PHE A 61 1.73 -3.39 3.62
CA PHE A 61 1.18 -4.20 2.54
C PHE A 61 2.28 -4.95 1.77
N THR A 62 3.42 -4.32 1.48
CA THR A 62 4.49 -4.96 0.70
C THR A 62 5.25 -5.99 1.49
N HIS A 63 5.55 -5.73 2.77
CA HIS A 63 6.52 -6.52 3.54
C HIS A 63 6.12 -8.00 3.61
N CYS A 64 4.90 -8.27 4.09
CA CYS A 64 4.39 -9.64 4.22
C CYS A 64 4.16 -10.34 2.87
N ILE A 65 3.80 -9.58 1.81
CA ILE A 65 3.60 -10.13 0.48
C ILE A 65 4.94 -10.52 -0.15
N SER A 66 5.97 -9.67 -0.03
CA SER A 66 7.32 -10.00 -0.50
C SER A 66 7.86 -11.23 0.21
N ASP A 67 7.75 -11.31 1.54
CA ASP A 67 8.16 -12.48 2.31
C ASP A 67 7.47 -13.76 1.84
N ALA A 68 6.16 -13.69 1.58
CA ALA A 68 5.39 -14.84 1.09
C ALA A 68 5.79 -15.25 -0.35
N LEU A 69 6.04 -14.27 -1.23
CA LEU A 69 6.47 -14.52 -2.61
C LEU A 69 7.89 -15.11 -2.69
N GLU A 70 8.78 -14.69 -1.79
CA GLU A 70 10.15 -15.17 -1.70
C GLU A 70 10.29 -16.47 -0.88
N GLY A 71 9.20 -16.91 -0.22
CA GLY A 71 9.19 -18.13 0.59
C GLY A 71 9.99 -18.00 1.89
N ILE A 72 10.05 -16.80 2.45
CA ILE A 72 10.72 -16.52 3.71
C ILE A 72 10.07 -17.33 4.84
N THR A 73 10.90 -18.07 5.58
CA THR A 73 10.43 -18.90 6.70
C THR A 73 10.45 -18.17 8.03
N HIS A 74 11.39 -17.24 8.21
CA HIS A 74 11.57 -16.46 9.43
C HIS A 74 11.83 -15.00 9.05
N SER A 75 10.79 -14.17 9.12
CA SER A 75 10.89 -12.72 8.91
C SER A 75 11.26 -12.05 10.24
N LEU A 76 12.52 -11.61 10.36
CA LEU A 76 13.07 -11.03 11.60
C LEU A 76 13.11 -9.50 11.46
N CYS A 77 12.34 -8.79 12.28
CA CYS A 77 12.31 -7.31 12.32
C CYS A 77 12.79 -6.75 13.66
N THR A 78 13.11 -5.46 13.70
CA THR A 78 13.42 -4.71 14.92
C THR A 78 12.15 -4.35 15.68
N HIS A 79 12.29 -3.92 16.94
CA HIS A 79 11.17 -3.66 17.86
C HIS A 79 10.69 -2.19 17.82
N GLU A 80 10.61 -1.59 16.64
CA GLU A 80 10.16 -0.20 16.46
C GLU A 80 8.74 0.08 16.98
#